data_AF-A0A0D3AAB6-F1
#
_entry.id   AF-A0A0D3AAB6-F1
#
_cell.length_a   1.000
_cell.length_b   1.000
_cell.length_c   1.000
_cell.angle_alpha   90.00
_cell.angle_beta   90.00
_cell.angle_gamma   90.00
#
_symmetry.space_group_name_H-M   'P 1'
#
loop_
_entity.id
_entity.type
_entity.pdbx_description
1 polymer ?
#
loop_
_entity_poly.entity_id
_entity_poly.type
_entity_poly.pdbx_seq_one_letter_code
_entity_poly.pdbx_strand_id
1 'polypeptide(L)'
;MQFEEYSKMIYLDAGIQVYDNIDDLFDMEDGYLHGVLSCFCEKIWSYLPLYSIGWCQYRPEVTWPAEMESLPPPPYFNAGMFVFEPNPLTYESLLHTLQITPPTPFAEQDFLNMFFAKVFKPVPPVYNLILSVLWRHPGSVNLETVKVVHYCPPKTI
;
A
#
# COMPACT_ATOMS: atom_id res chain seq x y z
N MET A 1 -8.37 20.02 -10.33
CA MET A 1 -7.22 20.83 -9.88
C MET A 1 -5.98 20.14 -10.41
N GLN A 2 -5.07 20.89 -11.03
CA GLN A 2 -3.71 20.44 -11.31
C GLN A 2 -2.88 20.92 -10.14
N PHE A 3 -2.27 20.00 -9.39
CA PHE A 3 -1.48 20.28 -8.19
C PHE A 3 0.01 20.49 -8.52
N GLU A 4 0.28 21.10 -9.68
CA GLU A 4 1.64 21.22 -10.25
C GLU A 4 2.51 22.25 -9.50
N GLU A 5 1.91 23.07 -8.66
CA GLU A 5 2.61 24.01 -7.79
C GLU A 5 3.35 23.33 -6.62
N TYR A 6 3.03 22.07 -6.33
CA TYR A 6 3.66 21.29 -5.26
C TYR A 6 4.72 20.35 -5.83
N SER A 7 5.91 20.34 -5.23
CA SER A 7 6.97 19.40 -5.59
C SER A 7 6.70 17.98 -5.08
N LYS A 8 5.99 17.83 -3.96
CA LYS A 8 5.71 16.55 -3.32
C LYS A 8 4.40 16.63 -2.53
N MET A 9 3.65 15.54 -2.51
CA MET A 9 2.36 15.45 -1.85
C MET A 9 2.21 14.12 -1.10
N ILE A 10 1.44 14.15 -0.03
CA ILE A 10 1.01 12.96 0.71
C ILE A 10 -0.50 12.82 0.47
N TYR A 11 -0.92 11.72 -0.13
CA TYR A 11 -2.33 11.34 -0.20
C TYR A 11 -2.72 10.62 1.09
N LEU A 12 -3.89 10.98 1.65
CA LEU A 12 -4.49 10.33 2.81
C LEU A 12 -5.98 10.08 2.54
N ASP A 13 -6.42 8.83 2.69
CA ASP A 13 -7.83 8.45 2.61
C ASP A 13 -8.68 9.17 3.68
N ALA A 14 -9.95 9.41 3.37
CA ALA A 14 -10.89 10.05 4.30
C ALA A 14 -11.14 9.25 5.60
N GLY A 15 -10.83 7.95 5.60
CA GLY A 15 -10.89 7.08 6.78
C GLY A 15 -9.63 7.11 7.66
N ILE A 16 -8.66 7.99 7.36
CA ILE A 16 -7.42 8.11 8.11
C ILE A 16 -7.52 9.17 9.21
N GLN A 17 -6.91 8.86 10.36
CA GLN A 17 -6.63 9.82 11.42
C GLN A 17 -5.13 9.89 11.70
N VAL A 18 -4.61 11.12 11.74
CA VAL A 18 -3.21 11.43 12.07
C VAL A 18 -3.14 11.82 13.55
N TYR A 19 -2.26 11.15 14.30
CA TYR A 19 -2.06 11.32 15.73
C TYR A 19 -0.77 12.05 16.09
N ASP A 20 0.21 12.08 15.18
CA ASP A 20 1.51 12.73 15.37
C ASP A 20 2.04 13.29 14.05
N ASN A 21 3.11 14.10 14.10
CA ASN A 21 3.72 14.73 12.93
C ASN A 21 4.27 13.69 11.93
N ILE A 22 3.92 13.88 10.66
CA ILE A 22 4.34 13.03 9.54
C ILE A 22 5.11 13.81 8.47
N ASP A 23 5.61 15.01 8.79
CA ASP A 23 6.26 15.87 7.80
C ASP A 23 7.61 15.28 7.34
N ASP A 24 8.19 14.38 8.12
CA ASP A 24 9.34 13.56 7.75
C ASP A 24 9.10 12.70 6.49
N LEU A 25 7.84 12.46 6.11
CA LEU A 25 7.51 11.83 4.83
C LEU A 25 7.86 12.71 3.61
N PHE A 26 7.99 14.03 3.76
CA PHE A 26 8.43 14.90 2.67
C PHE A 26 9.92 14.79 2.36
N ASP A 27 10.71 14.24 3.30
CA ASP A 27 12.16 14.00 3.12
C ASP A 27 12.45 12.68 2.38
N MET A 28 11.42 11.89 2.03
CA MET A 28 11.58 10.66 1.27
C MET A 28 12.19 10.92 -0.11
N GLU A 29 12.96 9.96 -0.62
CA GLU A 29 13.68 10.08 -1.90
C GLU A 29 12.74 10.34 -3.09
N ASP A 30 13.07 11.32 -3.91
CA ASP A 30 12.34 11.65 -5.14
C ASP A 30 12.50 10.54 -6.21
N GLY A 31 11.59 10.50 -7.17
CA GLY A 31 11.50 9.51 -8.24
C GLY A 31 10.77 8.22 -7.84
N TYR A 32 10.21 8.15 -6.63
CA TYR A 32 9.57 6.95 -6.08
C TYR A 32 8.17 7.23 -5.53
N LEU A 33 7.32 6.20 -5.58
CA LEU A 33 6.07 6.16 -4.83
C LEU A 33 6.34 5.51 -3.48
N HIS A 34 6.09 6.22 -2.38
CA HIS A 34 6.30 5.69 -1.04
C HIS A 34 4.98 5.32 -0.39
N GLY A 35 4.85 4.14 0.19
CA GLY A 35 3.58 3.70 0.79
C GLY A 35 3.75 2.52 1.74
N VAL A 36 2.77 2.28 2.60
CA VAL A 36 2.82 1.18 3.57
C VAL A 36 2.38 -0.12 2.93
N LEU A 37 3.12 -1.20 3.17
CA LEU A 37 2.78 -2.53 2.68
C LEU A 37 1.38 -2.97 3.15
N SER A 38 0.64 -3.62 2.26
CA SER A 38 -0.66 -4.19 2.57
C SER A 38 -0.53 -5.50 3.35
N CYS A 39 -1.44 -5.71 4.30
CA CYS A 39 -1.60 -6.99 4.98
C CYS A 39 -2.44 -7.95 4.14
N PHE A 40 -1.93 -9.16 3.93
CA PHE A 40 -2.62 -10.21 3.18
C PHE A 40 -3.38 -11.24 4.05
N CYS A 41 -3.43 -11.04 5.36
CA CYS A 41 -4.09 -11.98 6.28
C CYS A 41 -5.61 -11.78 6.41
N GLU A 42 -6.19 -10.78 5.73
CA GLU A 42 -7.63 -10.58 5.69
C GLU A 42 -8.34 -11.53 4.73
N LYS A 43 -9.57 -11.94 5.09
CA LYS A 43 -10.35 -12.94 4.34
C LYS A 43 -10.61 -12.51 2.89
N ILE A 44 -10.63 -11.20 2.63
CA ILE A 44 -10.76 -10.66 1.29
C ILE A 44 -9.69 -11.21 0.32
N TRP A 45 -8.52 -11.61 0.82
CA TRP A 45 -7.43 -12.18 0.01
C TRP A 45 -7.55 -13.69 -0.22
N SER A 46 -8.62 -14.34 0.28
CA SER A 46 -8.74 -15.81 0.24
C SER A 46 -8.85 -16.40 -1.17
N TYR A 47 -9.09 -15.58 -2.19
CA TYR A 47 -9.09 -16.00 -3.59
C TYR A 47 -7.67 -16.16 -4.16
N LEU A 48 -6.63 -15.66 -3.47
CA LEU A 48 -5.24 -15.78 -3.90
C LEU A 48 -4.55 -16.97 -3.22
N PRO A 49 -3.66 -17.71 -3.94
CA PRO A 49 -2.89 -18.82 -3.36
C PRO A 49 -2.07 -18.42 -2.13
N LEU A 50 -1.56 -17.18 -2.08
CA LEU A 50 -0.78 -16.64 -0.97
C LEU A 50 -1.52 -16.72 0.38
N TYR A 51 -2.86 -16.62 0.37
CA TYR A 51 -3.66 -16.66 1.58
C TYR A 51 -3.70 -18.08 2.16
N SER A 52 -3.87 -19.08 1.30
CA SER A 52 -3.92 -20.49 1.68
C SER A 52 -2.61 -21.00 2.28
N ILE A 53 -1.47 -20.48 1.81
CA ILE A 53 -0.14 -20.82 2.35
C ILE A 53 0.25 -19.93 3.55
N GLY A 54 -0.60 -18.98 3.94
CA GLY A 54 -0.36 -18.07 5.07
C GLY A 54 0.75 -17.05 4.82
N TRP A 55 1.13 -16.81 3.56
CA TRP A 55 2.15 -15.85 3.18
C TRP A 55 1.63 -14.41 3.29
N CYS A 56 2.39 -13.54 3.94
CA CYS A 56 2.05 -12.14 4.13
C CYS A 56 3.32 -11.29 4.24
N GLN A 57 3.29 -10.07 3.72
CA GLN A 57 4.42 -9.13 3.76
C GLN A 57 4.84 -8.71 5.17
N TYR A 58 3.95 -8.90 6.16
CA TYR A 58 4.21 -8.67 7.59
C TYR A 58 4.79 -9.91 8.29
N ARG A 59 4.99 -11.03 7.59
CA ARG A 59 5.44 -12.31 8.16
C ARG A 59 6.74 -12.77 7.51
N PRO A 60 7.90 -12.22 7.90
CA PRO A 60 9.20 -12.60 7.32
C PRO A 60 9.56 -14.06 7.58
N GLU A 61 8.92 -14.71 8.57
CA GLU A 61 9.13 -16.13 8.90
C GLU A 61 8.44 -17.10 7.94
N VAL A 62 7.49 -16.64 7.13
CA VAL A 62 6.79 -17.48 6.14
C VAL A 62 7.47 -17.33 4.78
N THR A 63 8.27 -18.33 4.42
CA THR A 63 8.95 -18.36 3.12
C THR A 63 8.00 -18.75 2.00
N TRP A 64 8.23 -18.18 0.81
CA TRP A 64 7.53 -18.62 -0.40
C TRP A 64 7.91 -20.09 -0.71
N PRO A 65 6.94 -21.03 -0.79
CA PRO A 65 7.24 -22.44 -0.98
C PRO A 65 7.96 -22.69 -2.31
N ALA A 66 8.94 -23.61 -2.32
CA ALA A 66 9.70 -23.93 -3.52
C ALA A 66 8.86 -24.67 -4.58
N GLU A 67 7.77 -25.32 -4.13
CA GLU A 67 6.81 -26.03 -4.96
C GLU A 67 5.87 -25.07 -5.72
N MET A 68 5.85 -23.79 -5.35
CA MET A 68 5.15 -22.78 -6.13
C MET A 68 5.93 -22.52 -7.42
N GLU A 69 5.32 -22.80 -8.56
CA GLU A 69 5.92 -22.54 -9.89
C GLU A 69 6.17 -21.04 -10.14
N SER A 70 5.49 -20.17 -9.38
CA SER A 70 5.67 -18.72 -9.46
C SER A 70 6.65 -18.19 -8.42
N LEU A 71 7.21 -17.01 -8.70
CA LEU A 71 7.94 -16.21 -7.71
C LEU A 71 6.95 -15.60 -6.70
N PRO A 72 7.42 -15.20 -5.49
CA PRO A 72 6.60 -14.41 -4.58
C PRO A 72 6.12 -13.13 -5.28
N PRO A 73 4.91 -12.64 -4.92
CA PRO A 73 4.40 -11.42 -5.52
C PRO A 73 5.34 -10.25 -5.19
N PRO A 74 5.42 -9.24 -6.08
CA PRO A 74 6.17 -8.04 -5.79
C PRO A 74 5.59 -7.33 -4.56
N PRO A 75 6.36 -6.44 -3.91
CA PRO A 75 5.84 -5.62 -2.83
C PRO A 75 4.57 -4.88 -3.25
N TYR A 76 3.55 -4.97 -2.40
CA TYR A 76 2.21 -4.46 -2.68
C TYR A 76 1.75 -3.56 -1.54
N PHE A 77 1.44 -2.30 -1.82
CA PHE A 77 1.07 -1.30 -0.81
C PHE A 77 -0.44 -1.12 -0.67
N ASN A 78 -0.86 -0.61 0.48
CA ASN A 78 -2.22 -0.14 0.70
C ASN A 78 -2.36 1.28 0.14
N ALA A 79 -3.34 1.50 -0.75
CA ALA A 79 -3.52 2.78 -1.43
C ALA A 79 -4.14 3.89 -0.56
N GLY A 80 -4.40 3.64 0.73
CA GLY A 80 -4.98 4.65 1.60
C GLY A 80 -4.00 5.75 2.01
N MET A 81 -2.69 5.47 1.94
CA MET A 81 -1.66 6.49 2.12
C MET A 81 -0.49 6.22 1.20
N PHE A 82 -0.05 7.26 0.49
CA PHE A 82 1.21 7.24 -0.24
C PHE A 82 1.76 8.66 -0.45
N VAL A 83 3.09 8.75 -0.60
CA VAL A 83 3.82 9.97 -0.98
C VAL A 83 4.17 9.89 -2.45
N PHE A 84 3.98 10.99 -3.18
CA PHE A 84 4.22 11.08 -4.61
C PHE A 84 4.59 12.50 -5.05
N GLU A 85 5.11 12.62 -6.27
CA GLU A 85 5.40 13.90 -6.93
C GLU A 85 4.33 14.17 -8.01
N PRO A 86 3.62 15.31 -7.94
CA PRO A 86 2.72 15.71 -9.01
C PRO A 86 3.47 15.87 -10.33
N ASN A 87 3.03 15.13 -11.36
CA ASN A 87 3.68 15.14 -12.66
C ASN A 87 2.64 14.96 -13.79
N PRO A 88 2.48 15.92 -14.71
CA PRO A 88 1.51 15.83 -15.80
C PRO A 88 1.74 14.63 -16.72
N LEU A 89 2.99 14.26 -17.00
CA LEU A 89 3.30 13.09 -17.83
C LEU A 89 2.90 11.79 -17.14
N THR A 90 3.10 11.69 -15.82
CA THR A 90 2.63 10.55 -15.04
C THR A 90 1.11 10.49 -15.04
N TYR A 91 0.41 11.62 -14.89
CA TYR A 91 -1.04 11.69 -14.96
C TYR A 91 -1.60 11.22 -16.33
N GLU A 92 -1.08 11.73 -17.45
CA GLU A 92 -1.50 11.29 -18.78
C GLU A 92 -1.23 9.80 -18.99
N SER A 93 -0.08 9.32 -18.52
CA SER A 93 0.28 7.90 -18.57
C SER A 93 -0.64 7.03 -17.72
N LEU A 94 -1.06 7.50 -16.53
CA LEU A 94 -2.04 6.84 -15.69
C LEU A 94 -3.39 6.75 -16.40
N LEU A 95 -3.89 7.85 -16.99
CA LEU A 95 -5.16 7.84 -17.72
C LEU A 95 -5.14 6.89 -18.92
N HIS A 96 -4.10 6.94 -19.74
CA HIS A 96 -3.96 6.05 -20.90
C HIS A 96 -3.89 4.58 -20.45
N THR A 97 -3.11 4.28 -19.42
CA THR A 97 -2.99 2.92 -18.88
C THR A 97 -4.31 2.44 -18.27
N LEU A 98 -5.05 3.31 -17.60
CA LEU A 98 -6.35 2.99 -17.00
C LEU A 98 -7.38 2.57 -18.06
N GLN A 99 -7.42 3.24 -19.22
CA GLN A 99 -8.38 2.93 -20.30
C GLN A 99 -8.21 1.52 -20.89
N ILE A 100 -7.00 0.96 -20.83
CA ILE A 100 -6.68 -0.36 -21.36
C ILE A 100 -6.52 -1.43 -20.28
N THR A 101 -6.52 -1.04 -19.00
CA THR A 101 -6.36 -1.98 -17.88
C THR A 101 -7.73 -2.59 -17.53
N PRO A 102 -7.86 -3.94 -17.56
CA PRO A 102 -9.08 -4.58 -17.10
C PRO A 102 -9.36 -4.26 -15.62
N PRO A 103 -10.63 -4.06 -15.22
CA PRO A 103 -10.97 -3.86 -13.82
C PRO A 103 -10.53 -5.04 -12.95
N THR A 104 -10.11 -4.74 -11.72
CA THR A 104 -9.64 -5.73 -10.76
C THR A 104 -10.41 -5.60 -9.42
N PRO A 105 -10.36 -6.62 -8.53
CA PRO A 105 -11.12 -6.60 -7.27
C PRO A 105 -10.77 -5.43 -6.33
N PHE A 106 -9.54 -4.92 -6.35
CA PHE A 106 -9.12 -3.76 -5.56
C PHE A 106 -8.82 -2.53 -6.43
N ALA A 107 -9.66 -2.27 -7.43
CA ALA A 107 -9.78 -1.00 -8.17
C ALA A 107 -8.48 -0.17 -8.26
N GLU A 108 -8.42 0.99 -7.59
CA GLU A 108 -7.26 1.88 -7.63
C GLU A 108 -6.02 1.28 -6.98
N GLN A 109 -6.16 0.49 -5.92
CA GLN A 109 -5.02 -0.10 -5.23
C GLN A 109 -4.26 -1.10 -6.12
N ASP A 110 -4.98 -2.00 -6.79
CA ASP A 110 -4.37 -2.93 -7.75
C ASP A 110 -3.75 -2.18 -8.93
N PHE A 111 -4.47 -1.18 -9.46
CA PHE A 111 -4.01 -0.38 -10.58
C PHE A 111 -2.71 0.36 -10.27
N LEU A 112 -2.65 1.05 -9.12
CA LEU A 112 -1.46 1.80 -8.71
C LEU A 112 -0.29 0.86 -8.39
N ASN A 113 -0.53 -0.30 -7.77
CA ASN A 113 0.51 -1.31 -7.54
C ASN A 113 1.08 -1.85 -8.85
N MET A 114 0.24 -2.09 -9.87
CA MET A 114 0.70 -2.49 -11.20
C MET A 114 1.49 -1.37 -11.88
N PHE A 115 0.98 -0.14 -11.86
CA PHE A 115 1.58 0.99 -12.56
C PHE A 115 2.93 1.41 -11.95
N PHE A 116 3.01 1.49 -10.62
CA PHE A 116 4.19 1.94 -9.90
C PHE A 116 5.13 0.81 -9.47
N ALA A 117 4.92 -0.43 -9.91
CA ALA A 117 5.67 -1.61 -9.47
C ALA A 117 7.20 -1.47 -9.48
N LYS A 118 7.75 -0.70 -10.44
CA LYS A 118 9.20 -0.50 -10.61
C LYS A 118 9.78 0.61 -9.74
N VAL A 119 8.94 1.50 -9.22
CA VAL A 119 9.32 2.71 -8.49
C VAL A 119 8.66 2.79 -7.11
N PHE A 120 8.04 1.71 -6.65
CA PHE A 120 7.48 1.64 -5.32
C PHE A 120 8.58 1.39 -4.26
N LYS A 121 8.53 2.12 -3.15
CA LYS A 121 9.35 1.91 -1.96
C LYS A 121 8.47 1.85 -0.71
N PRO A 122 8.63 0.81 0.13
CA PRO A 122 7.83 0.69 1.34
C PRO A 122 8.28 1.69 2.42
N VAL A 123 7.31 2.23 3.16
CA VAL A 123 7.55 2.99 4.41
C VAL A 123 7.01 2.22 5.62
N PRO A 124 7.51 2.52 6.84
CA PRO A 124 7.09 1.84 8.06
C PRO A 124 5.56 1.87 8.29
N PRO A 125 4.96 0.80 8.87
CA PRO A 125 3.52 0.73 9.15
C PRO A 125 2.98 1.84 10.07
N VAL A 126 3.85 2.53 10.82
CA VAL A 126 3.44 3.63 11.70
C VAL A 126 2.81 4.81 10.96
N TYR A 127 3.02 4.91 9.65
CA TYR A 127 2.45 5.98 8.82
C TYR A 127 1.13 5.60 8.12
N ASN A 128 0.65 4.36 8.26
CA ASN A 128 -0.67 3.94 7.76
C ASN A 128 -1.07 2.60 8.40
N LEU A 129 -1.34 2.61 9.71
CA LEU A 129 -1.74 1.40 10.41
C LEU A 129 -3.18 1.04 10.07
N ILE A 130 -3.37 0.00 9.26
CA ILE A 130 -4.68 -0.67 9.13
C ILE A 130 -4.94 -1.41 10.44
N LEU A 131 -6.05 -1.09 11.11
CA LEU A 131 -6.35 -1.63 12.44
C LEU A 131 -6.26 -3.16 12.53
N SER A 132 -6.59 -3.86 11.45
CA SER A 132 -6.57 -5.32 11.44
C SER A 132 -5.22 -5.96 11.65
N VAL A 133 -4.14 -5.22 11.36
CA VAL A 133 -2.78 -5.67 11.66
C VAL A 133 -2.60 -5.98 13.15
N LEU A 134 -3.31 -5.29 14.05
CA LEU A 134 -3.18 -5.49 15.50
C LEU A 134 -3.56 -6.90 15.96
N TRP A 135 -4.58 -7.51 15.36
CA TRP A 135 -5.01 -8.88 15.71
C TRP A 135 -4.49 -9.95 14.74
N ARG A 136 -4.17 -9.58 13.50
CA ARG A 136 -3.56 -10.51 12.52
C ARG A 136 -2.08 -10.75 12.76
N HIS A 137 -1.39 -9.75 13.31
CA HIS A 137 0.04 -9.75 13.58
C HIS A 137 0.34 -9.25 15.00
N PRO A 138 -0.08 -9.98 16.04
CA PRO A 138 0.10 -9.55 17.42
C PRO A 138 1.60 -9.34 17.73
N GLY A 139 1.94 -8.16 18.25
CA GLY A 139 3.31 -7.77 18.59
C GLY A 139 4.16 -7.24 17.43
N SER A 140 3.63 -7.17 16.20
CA SER A 140 4.37 -6.61 15.06
C SER A 140 4.36 -5.09 15.00
N VAL A 141 3.56 -4.42 15.84
CA VAL A 141 3.37 -2.97 15.87
C VAL A 141 3.52 -2.46 17.29
N ASN A 142 4.39 -1.46 17.49
CA ASN A 142 4.44 -0.69 18.72
C ASN A 142 3.42 0.46 18.64
N LEU A 143 2.29 0.32 19.33
CA LEU A 143 1.19 1.29 19.33
C LEU A 143 1.61 2.70 19.79
N GLU A 144 2.61 2.82 20.67
CA GLU A 144 3.10 4.12 21.15
C GLU A 144 3.83 4.92 20.06
N THR A 145 4.25 4.27 18.98
CA THR A 145 4.97 4.89 17.86
C THR A 145 4.10 5.16 16.64
N VAL A 146 2.83 4.74 16.67
CA VAL A 146 1.91 4.87 15.54
C VAL A 146 1.53 6.34 15.37
N LYS A 147 1.84 6.89 14.19
CA LYS A 147 1.53 8.27 13.82
C LYS A 147 0.20 8.39 13.08
N VAL A 148 -0.20 7.35 12.36
CA VAL A 148 -1.37 7.37 11.48
C VAL A 148 -2.13 6.05 11.57
N VAL A 149 -3.44 6.13 11.76
CA VAL A 149 -4.35 4.98 11.79
C VAL A 149 -5.36 5.09 10.66
N HIS A 150 -5.54 4.01 9.91
CA HIS A 150 -6.53 3.88 8.87
C HIS A 150 -7.69 3.02 9.35
N TYR A 151 -8.84 3.67 9.58
CA TYR A 151 -10.10 3.04 9.92
C TYR A 151 -10.78 2.48 8.66
N CYS A 152 -10.17 1.46 8.06
CA CYS A 152 -10.73 0.78 6.91
C CYS A 152 -11.88 -0.15 7.36
N PRO A 153 -13.11 0.00 6.83
CA PRO A 153 -14.18 -0.94 7.11
C PRO A 153 -13.82 -2.33 6.54
N PRO A 154 -14.41 -3.42 7.08
CA PRO A 154 -14.26 -4.74 6.51
C PRO A 154 -14.70 -4.71 5.04
N LYS A 155 -13.78 -4.98 4.13
CA LYS A 155 -14.08 -5.10 2.71
C LYS A 155 -14.60 -6.52 2.44
N THR A 156 -15.80 -6.64 1.89
CA THR A 156 -16.34 -7.89 1.33
C THR A 156 -16.28 -7.78 -0.19
N ILE A 157 -15.59 -8.72 -0.83
CA ILE A 157 -15.72 -8.99 -2.29
C ILE A 157 -16.95 -9.85 -2.49
#